data_AF-A0A2W6I8M1-F1
#
_entry.id   AF-A0A2W6I8M1-F1
#
_cell.length_a   1.000
_cell.length_b   1.000
_cell.length_c   1.000
_cell.angle_alpha   90.00
_cell.angle_beta   90.00
_cell.angle_gamma   90.00
#
_symmetry.space_group_name_H-M   'P 1'
#
loop_
_entity.id
_entity.type
_entity.pdbx_description
1 polymer ?
#
loop_
_entity_poly.entity_id
_entity_poly.type
_entity_poly.pdbx_seq_one_letter_code
_entity_poly.pdbx_strand_id
1 'polypeptide(L)'
;MKKWILIVAVLTVSGCETLKPRTVSSTEAGEASRLEFQSGPDSAAAAAKAAISEQKWKLLYSGTERPKGDHGFQSNNHFSGETDDQLAWSKSDQAGLKPTAYLQAKTPTSAFSWGAELFVVVYATETGGSAIAISASTSQALEREKLGSYIRQLGSAIDQRLD
;
A
#
# COMPACT_ATOMS: atom_id res chain seq x y z
N MET A 1 64.80 -10.00 -18.00
CA MET A 1 63.38 -10.37 -17.80
C MET A 1 63.02 -10.17 -16.33
N LYS A 2 62.19 -9.18 -16.00
CA LYS A 2 61.68 -8.91 -14.65
C LYS A 2 60.18 -8.61 -14.79
N LYS A 3 59.34 -9.51 -14.29
CA LYS A 3 57.88 -9.34 -14.23
C LYS A 3 57.55 -8.64 -12.91
N TRP A 4 56.98 -7.44 -12.98
CA TRP A 4 56.40 -6.76 -11.82
C TRP A 4 54.90 -7.04 -11.82
N ILE A 5 54.42 -7.66 -10.75
CA ILE A 5 53.00 -7.91 -10.50
C ILE A 5 52.44 -6.64 -9.87
N LEU A 6 51.56 -5.94 -10.58
CA LEU A 6 50.80 -4.82 -10.06
C LEU A 6 49.50 -5.38 -9.46
N ILE A 7 49.41 -5.48 -8.14
CA ILE A 7 48.16 -5.80 -7.44
C ILE A 7 47.44 -4.48 -7.18
N VAL A 8 46.42 -4.19 -8.00
CA VAL A 8 45.47 -3.11 -7.74
C VAL A 8 44.34 -3.68 -6.90
N ALA A 9 44.46 -3.55 -5.58
CA ALA A 9 43.36 -3.82 -4.65
C ALA A 9 42.51 -2.54 -4.53
N VAL A 10 41.51 -2.41 -5.41
CA VAL A 10 40.40 -1.48 -5.23
C VAL A 10 39.20 -2.32 -4.79
N LEU A 11 39.12 -2.60 -3.50
CA LEU A 11 37.89 -3.05 -2.86
C LEU A 11 37.19 -1.78 -2.34
N THR A 12 36.56 -1.08 -3.26
CA THR A 12 35.50 -0.12 -2.94
C THR A 12 34.37 -0.90 -2.28
N VAL A 13 34.23 -0.72 -0.97
CA VAL A 13 33.05 -1.12 -0.21
C VAL A 13 31.90 -0.32 -0.81
N SER A 14 31.17 -0.93 -1.75
CA SER A 14 29.97 -0.35 -2.33
C SER A 14 28.96 -0.16 -1.20
N GLY A 15 28.48 1.06 -1.09
CA GLY A 15 27.71 1.54 0.04
C GLY A 15 26.43 0.75 0.28
N CYS A 16 25.93 0.87 1.50
CA CYS A 16 24.51 0.74 1.78
C CYS A 16 23.74 1.65 0.82
N GLU A 17 23.25 1.10 -0.28
CA GLU A 17 22.08 1.66 -0.92
C GLU A 17 20.96 1.53 0.09
N THR A 18 20.58 2.66 0.68
CA THR A 18 19.27 2.80 1.30
C THR A 18 18.26 2.41 0.23
N LEU A 19 17.74 1.18 0.35
CA LEU A 19 16.75 0.62 -0.56
C LEU A 19 15.50 1.50 -0.49
N LYS A 20 15.46 2.53 -1.34
CA LYS A 20 14.28 3.39 -1.48
C LYS A 20 13.15 2.51 -2.01
N PRO A 21 11.99 2.44 -1.35
CA PRO A 21 10.88 1.63 -1.83
C PRO A 21 10.43 2.11 -3.21
N ARG A 22 10.45 1.20 -4.18
CA ARG A 22 10.03 1.47 -5.55
C ARG A 22 8.50 1.43 -5.61
N THR A 23 7.85 2.59 -5.66
CA THR A 23 6.41 2.71 -5.93
C THR A 23 6.13 2.20 -7.35
N VAL A 24 5.49 1.04 -7.50
CA VAL A 24 5.00 0.54 -8.80
C VAL A 24 3.53 0.94 -8.93
N SER A 25 3.23 1.88 -9.84
CA SER A 25 1.89 2.38 -10.13
C SER A 25 1.24 1.54 -11.23
N SER A 26 0.11 0.86 -10.97
CA SER A 26 -0.65 0.17 -12.02
C SER A 26 -1.81 1.03 -12.54
N THR A 27 -1.80 1.25 -13.86
CA THR A 27 -2.83 1.94 -14.63
C THR A 27 -3.84 0.89 -15.12
N GLU A 28 -5.08 0.94 -14.62
CA GLU A 28 -6.36 0.46 -15.19
C GLU A 28 -7.35 0.09 -14.06
N ALA A 29 -8.51 0.75 -14.05
CA ALA A 29 -9.68 0.54 -13.17
C ALA A 29 -9.39 -0.03 -11.77
N GLY A 30 -8.94 0.81 -10.83
CA GLY A 30 -8.52 0.43 -9.48
C GLY A 30 -7.00 0.52 -9.39
N GLU A 31 -6.51 1.66 -8.89
CA GLU A 31 -5.09 1.90 -8.75
C GLU A 31 -4.52 1.05 -7.61
N ALA A 32 -3.34 0.48 -7.80
CA ALA A 32 -2.63 -0.25 -6.76
C ALA A 32 -1.16 0.18 -6.69
N SER A 33 -0.60 0.19 -5.49
CA SER A 33 0.81 0.44 -5.19
C SER A 33 1.34 -0.61 -4.23
N ARG A 34 2.62 -0.95 -4.39
CA ARG A 34 3.38 -1.83 -3.48
C ARG A 34 4.58 -1.08 -2.91
N LEU A 35 4.78 -1.20 -1.62
CA LEU A 35 5.92 -0.66 -0.87
C LEU A 35 6.57 -1.79 -0.08
N GLU A 36 7.89 -1.81 0.03
CA GLU A 36 8.64 -2.82 0.78
C GLU A 36 9.54 -2.14 1.79
N PHE A 37 9.56 -2.65 3.02
CA PHE A 37 10.27 -2.07 4.15
C PHE A 37 11.06 -3.15 4.88
N GLN A 38 12.19 -2.77 5.47
CA GLN A 38 12.96 -3.64 6.37
C GLN A 38 12.28 -3.80 7.74
N SER A 39 11.37 -2.89 8.10
CA SER A 39 10.60 -2.94 9.33
C SER A 39 9.61 -4.11 9.32
N GLY A 40 9.37 -4.68 10.51
CA GLY A 40 8.44 -5.79 10.66
C GLY A 40 6.98 -5.41 10.38
N PRO A 41 6.11 -6.39 10.09
CA PRO A 41 4.72 -6.17 9.71
C PRO A 41 3.89 -5.40 10.74
N ASP A 42 4.16 -5.57 12.04
CA ASP A 42 3.44 -4.85 13.10
C ASP A 42 3.75 -3.34 13.08
N SER A 43 5.03 -2.98 12.91
CA SER A 43 5.46 -1.59 12.76
C SER A 43 4.86 -0.96 11.50
N ALA A 44 4.85 -1.72 10.40
CA ALA A 44 4.28 -1.30 9.14
C ALA A 44 2.76 -1.07 9.22
N ALA A 45 2.03 -1.95 9.91
CA ALA A 45 0.61 -1.78 10.20
C ALA A 45 0.32 -0.57 11.09
N ALA A 46 1.14 -0.35 12.12
CA ALA A 46 1.04 0.82 12.99
C ALA A 46 1.29 2.12 12.22
N ALA A 47 2.32 2.15 11.35
CA ALA A 47 2.63 3.29 10.50
C ALA A 47 1.49 3.60 9.52
N ALA A 48 0.92 2.59 8.87
CA ALA A 48 -0.25 2.75 8.00
C ALA A 48 -1.46 3.32 8.74
N LYS A 49 -1.76 2.83 9.95
CA LYS A 49 -2.84 3.35 10.78
C LYS A 49 -2.61 4.82 11.19
N ALA A 50 -1.37 5.17 11.55
CA ALA A 50 -1.00 6.54 11.88
C ALA A 50 -1.10 7.48 10.67
N ALA A 51 -0.62 7.03 9.50
CA ALA A 51 -0.71 7.77 8.24
C ALA A 51 -2.17 8.05 7.84
N ILE A 52 -3.07 7.06 7.96
CA ILE A 52 -4.52 7.24 7.74
C ILE A 52 -5.08 8.33 8.65
N SER A 53 -4.72 8.31 9.94
CA SER A 53 -5.19 9.29 10.92
C SER A 53 -4.70 10.71 10.63
N GLU A 54 -3.44 10.86 10.20
CA GLU A 54 -2.82 12.15 9.88
C GLU A 54 -3.46 12.82 8.66
N GLN A 55 -3.84 12.03 7.66
CA GLN A 55 -4.59 12.50 6.50
C GLN A 55 -6.05 12.88 6.83
N LYS A 56 -6.48 12.72 8.09
CA LYS A 56 -7.87 12.90 8.55
C LYS A 56 -8.84 11.97 7.82
N TRP A 57 -8.36 10.82 7.38
CA TRP A 57 -9.19 9.79 6.76
C TRP A 57 -9.80 8.91 7.85
N LYS A 58 -11.03 8.44 7.61
CA LYS A 58 -11.74 7.59 8.57
C LYS A 58 -11.26 6.16 8.42
N LEU A 59 -10.71 5.58 9.49
CA LEU A 59 -10.45 4.14 9.55
C LEU A 59 -11.78 3.40 9.72
N LEU A 60 -12.14 2.57 8.75
CA LEU A 60 -13.36 1.76 8.75
C LEU A 60 -13.12 0.36 9.35
N TYR A 61 -11.96 -0.23 9.07
CA TYR A 61 -11.59 -1.56 9.53
C TYR A 61 -10.10 -1.65 9.85
N SER A 62 -9.77 -2.47 10.85
CA SER A 62 -8.40 -2.85 11.19
C SER A 62 -8.41 -4.23 11.85
N GLY A 63 -7.69 -5.19 11.28
CA GLY A 63 -7.64 -6.55 11.79
C GLY A 63 -6.65 -7.44 11.05
N THR A 64 -6.54 -8.70 11.47
CA THR A 64 -5.65 -9.71 10.86
C THR A 64 -6.36 -10.57 9.81
N GLU A 65 -7.66 -10.38 9.62
CA GLU A 65 -8.47 -11.08 8.63
C GLU A 65 -9.09 -10.09 7.66
N ARG A 66 -9.43 -10.56 6.46
CA ARG A 66 -10.31 -9.80 5.57
C ARG A 66 -11.63 -9.53 6.29
N PRO A 67 -12.15 -8.30 6.29
CA PRO A 67 -13.49 -8.05 6.81
C PRO A 67 -14.53 -8.90 6.07
N LYS A 68 -15.37 -9.60 6.84
CA LYS A 68 -16.42 -10.47 6.30
C LYS A 68 -17.69 -9.72 5.89
N GLY A 69 -17.81 -8.45 6.27
CA GLY A 69 -18.94 -7.58 5.92
C GLY A 69 -18.51 -6.48 4.96
N ASP A 70 -19.46 -6.01 4.15
CA ASP A 70 -19.25 -4.82 3.33
C ASP A 70 -19.18 -3.59 4.24
N HIS A 71 -18.00 -3.02 4.37
CA HIS A 71 -17.81 -1.75 5.07
C HIS A 71 -17.82 -0.55 4.10
N GLY A 72 -18.08 -0.81 2.81
CA GLY A 72 -17.88 0.14 1.72
C GLY A 72 -19.14 0.78 1.10
N PHE A 73 -18.92 1.72 0.18
CA PHE A 73 -19.92 2.69 -0.29
C PHE A 73 -21.00 2.13 -1.23
N GLN A 74 -20.88 0.89 -1.72
CA GLN A 74 -21.90 0.28 -2.57
C GLN A 74 -22.21 -1.17 -2.17
N SER A 75 -23.07 -1.34 -1.17
CA SER A 75 -23.79 -2.60 -0.95
C SER A 75 -25.02 -2.78 -1.85
N ASN A 76 -25.38 -1.81 -2.71
CA ASN A 76 -26.72 -1.74 -3.30
C ASN A 76 -26.85 -1.68 -4.83
N ASN A 77 -25.79 -1.82 -5.63
CA ASN A 77 -25.92 -1.91 -7.10
C ASN A 77 -25.44 -3.27 -7.62
N HIS A 78 -26.33 -4.26 -7.48
CA HIS A 78 -26.20 -5.58 -8.09
C HIS A 78 -26.35 -5.51 -9.61
N PHE A 79 -25.29 -5.80 -10.36
CA PHE A 79 -25.43 -6.51 -11.65
C PHE A 79 -24.18 -7.28 -12.14
N SER A 80 -23.06 -7.32 -11.41
CA SER A 80 -21.84 -8.03 -11.85
C SER A 80 -21.16 -8.92 -10.79
N GLY A 81 -21.76 -9.13 -9.62
CA GLY A 81 -21.23 -10.04 -8.59
C GLY A 81 -20.02 -9.52 -7.80
N GLU A 82 -19.19 -8.64 -8.37
CA GLU A 82 -18.11 -7.94 -7.66
C GLU A 82 -18.35 -6.42 -7.60
N THR A 83 -18.21 -5.83 -6.40
CA THR A 83 -18.24 -4.38 -6.18
C THR A 83 -16.85 -3.76 -6.44
N ASP A 84 -16.77 -2.46 -6.74
CA ASP A 84 -15.49 -1.75 -6.92
C ASP A 84 -14.54 -1.94 -5.72
N ASP A 85 -15.11 -2.08 -4.52
CA ASP A 85 -14.40 -2.36 -3.27
C ASP A 85 -13.82 -3.78 -3.24
N GLN A 86 -14.55 -4.77 -3.76
CA GLN A 86 -14.05 -6.14 -3.89
C GLN A 86 -12.93 -6.24 -4.93
N LEU A 87 -13.01 -5.48 -6.02
CA LEU A 87 -11.95 -5.41 -7.04
C LEU A 87 -10.70 -4.71 -6.49
N ALA A 88 -10.85 -3.58 -5.80
CA ALA A 88 -9.73 -2.92 -5.15
C ALA A 88 -9.11 -3.84 -4.08
N TRP A 89 -9.94 -4.55 -3.31
CA TRP A 89 -9.46 -5.55 -2.37
C TRP A 89 -8.64 -6.64 -3.04
N SER A 90 -9.15 -7.28 -4.10
CA SER A 90 -8.44 -8.37 -4.79
C SER A 90 -7.11 -7.91 -5.39
N LYS A 91 -7.01 -6.64 -5.79
CA LYS A 91 -5.75 -6.01 -6.23
C LYS A 91 -4.77 -5.73 -5.10
N SER A 92 -5.26 -5.47 -3.90
CA SER A 92 -4.41 -5.30 -2.71
C SER A 92 -3.92 -6.62 -2.16
N ASP A 93 -4.65 -7.71 -2.41
CA ASP A 93 -4.27 -9.07 -2.03
C ASP A 93 -3.14 -9.60 -2.93
N GLN A 94 -2.17 -10.32 -2.37
CA GLN A 94 -1.03 -10.86 -3.11
C GLN A 94 -0.99 -12.38 -3.00
N ALA A 95 -1.18 -13.03 -4.16
CA ALA A 95 -1.07 -14.48 -4.26
C ALA A 95 0.31 -14.96 -3.78
N GLY A 96 0.31 -15.84 -2.78
CA GLY A 96 1.52 -16.48 -2.26
C GLY A 96 2.15 -15.82 -1.04
N LEU A 97 1.72 -14.62 -0.64
CA LEU A 97 2.11 -14.01 0.63
C LEU A 97 0.99 -14.13 1.65
N LYS A 98 1.34 -14.42 2.91
CA LYS A 98 0.36 -14.46 4.01
C LYS A 98 0.17 -13.06 4.59
N PRO A 99 -1.05 -12.48 4.53
CA PRO A 99 -1.34 -11.20 5.15
C PRO A 99 -1.20 -11.25 6.67
N THR A 100 -0.65 -10.19 7.25
CA THR A 100 -0.50 -10.01 8.70
C THR A 100 -1.45 -8.95 9.24
N ALA A 101 -1.78 -7.94 8.43
CA ALA A 101 -2.75 -6.92 8.80
C ALA A 101 -3.52 -6.42 7.58
N TYR A 102 -4.75 -6.01 7.85
CA TYR A 102 -5.69 -5.43 6.91
C TYR A 102 -6.24 -4.15 7.50
N LEU A 103 -6.21 -3.08 6.71
CA LEU A 103 -6.83 -1.80 7.04
C LEU A 103 -7.74 -1.37 5.91
N GLN A 104 -8.88 -0.81 6.26
CA GLN A 104 -9.76 -0.11 5.32
C GLN A 104 -9.94 1.31 5.81
N ALA A 105 -9.75 2.27 4.92
CA ALA A 105 -9.91 3.70 5.20
C ALA A 105 -10.84 4.36 4.19
N LYS A 106 -11.37 5.52 4.57
CA LYS A 106 -12.24 6.34 3.72
C LYS A 106 -11.78 7.79 3.73
N THR A 107 -11.62 8.36 2.54
CA THR A 107 -11.28 9.79 2.40
C THR A 107 -12.47 10.67 2.81
N PRO A 108 -12.26 11.96 3.12
CA PRO A 108 -13.32 12.85 3.57
C PRO A 108 -14.44 12.98 2.53
N THR A 109 -15.68 13.00 3.00
CA THR A 109 -16.87 13.22 2.19
C THR A 109 -17.31 14.68 2.25
N SER A 110 -18.02 15.16 1.24
CA SER A 110 -18.61 16.50 1.16
C SER A 110 -19.97 16.46 0.44
N ALA A 111 -20.64 17.60 0.33
CA ALA A 111 -21.91 17.70 -0.41
C ALA A 111 -21.80 17.29 -1.90
N PHE A 112 -20.59 17.30 -2.46
CA PHE A 112 -20.32 16.96 -3.86
C PHE A 112 -19.36 15.79 -4.01
N SER A 113 -18.98 15.12 -2.91
CA SER A 113 -18.07 13.99 -2.95
C SER A 113 -18.37 12.95 -1.89
N TRP A 114 -18.41 11.69 -2.29
CA TRP A 114 -18.60 10.56 -1.38
C TRP A 114 -17.27 9.93 -0.93
N GLY A 115 -16.16 10.55 -1.33
CA GLY A 115 -14.82 10.08 -1.08
C GLY A 115 -14.47 8.81 -1.85
N ALA A 116 -13.32 8.26 -1.49
CA ALA A 116 -12.77 7.00 -1.96
C ALA A 116 -12.49 6.10 -0.76
N GLU A 117 -12.50 4.81 -0.99
CA GLU A 117 -12.06 3.82 -0.03
C GLU A 117 -10.66 3.36 -0.39
N LEU A 118 -9.84 3.17 0.64
CA LEU A 118 -8.50 2.64 0.50
C LEU A 118 -8.40 1.33 1.26
N PHE A 119 -7.76 0.36 0.64
CA PHE A 119 -7.49 -0.95 1.20
C PHE A 119 -5.99 -1.10 1.33
N VAL A 120 -5.53 -1.41 2.53
CA VAL A 120 -4.12 -1.61 2.84
C VAL A 120 -3.96 -3.01 3.38
N VAL A 121 -3.12 -3.80 2.71
CA VAL A 121 -2.73 -5.14 3.16
C VAL A 121 -1.26 -5.13 3.48
N VAL A 122 -0.93 -5.55 4.69
CA VAL A 122 0.44 -5.72 5.16
C VAL A 122 0.78 -7.19 5.14
N TYR A 123 1.96 -7.51 4.63
CA TYR A 123 2.52 -8.85 4.53
C TYR A 123 3.84 -8.91 5.28
N ALA A 124 4.14 -10.06 5.89
CA ALA A 124 5.50 -10.37 6.28
C ALA A 124 6.29 -10.84 5.05
N THR A 125 7.55 -10.40 4.93
CA THR A 125 8.47 -10.93 3.91
C THR A 125 9.33 -12.07 4.49
N GLU A 126 9.87 -12.92 3.63
CA GLU A 126 10.77 -14.03 4.05
C GLU A 126 12.04 -13.54 4.75
N THR A 127 12.45 -12.29 4.48
CA THR A 127 13.64 -11.65 5.07
C THR A 127 13.37 -11.00 6.43
N GLY A 128 12.17 -11.16 6.99
CA GLY A 128 11.79 -10.56 8.29
C GLY A 128 11.32 -9.10 8.21
N GLY A 129 11.19 -8.55 7.01
CA GLY A 129 10.63 -7.23 6.76
C GLY A 129 9.13 -7.28 6.47
N SER A 130 8.63 -6.24 5.81
CA SER A 130 7.22 -6.13 5.44
C SER A 130 7.02 -5.62 4.01
N ALA A 131 5.92 -6.04 3.41
CA ALA A 131 5.40 -5.45 2.19
C ALA A 131 4.03 -4.86 2.48
N ILE A 132 3.73 -3.69 1.91
CA ILE A 132 2.43 -3.04 1.98
C ILE A 132 1.88 -2.95 0.56
N ALA A 133 0.70 -3.49 0.34
CA ALA A 133 -0.09 -3.24 -0.86
C ALA A 133 -1.23 -2.28 -0.53
N ILE A 134 -1.38 -1.23 -1.33
CA ILE A 134 -2.41 -0.21 -1.19
C ILE A 134 -3.22 -0.19 -2.47
N SER A 135 -4.54 -0.25 -2.37
CA SER A 135 -5.44 0.02 -3.49
C SER A 135 -6.53 1.00 -3.08
N ALA A 136 -7.20 1.59 -4.07
CA ALA A 136 -8.32 2.49 -3.81
C ALA A 136 -9.48 2.30 -4.82
N SER A 137 -10.70 2.51 -4.35
CA SER A 137 -11.94 2.44 -5.12
C SER A 137 -12.84 3.63 -4.84
N THR A 138 -13.69 3.96 -5.82
CA THR A 138 -14.81 4.88 -5.64
C THR A 138 -15.84 4.68 -6.73
N SER A 139 -17.10 4.83 -6.37
CA SER A 139 -18.21 4.83 -7.34
C SER A 139 -18.43 6.19 -8.01
N GLN A 140 -17.76 7.25 -7.53
CA GLN A 140 -17.95 8.59 -8.05
C GLN A 140 -16.91 8.95 -9.10
N ALA A 141 -17.36 9.29 -10.31
CA ALA A 141 -16.46 9.66 -11.41
C ALA A 141 -15.45 10.77 -11.04
N LEU A 142 -15.89 11.81 -10.32
CA LEU A 142 -15.02 12.92 -9.87
C LEU A 142 -13.94 12.50 -8.86
N GLU A 143 -14.13 11.37 -8.16
CA GLU A 143 -13.13 10.83 -7.23
C GLU A 143 -12.17 9.87 -7.93
N ARG A 144 -12.56 9.28 -9.07
CA ARG A 144 -11.71 8.34 -9.82
C ARG A 144 -10.39 8.95 -10.24
N GLU A 145 -10.39 10.22 -10.64
CA GLU A 145 -9.18 10.95 -11.04
C GLU A 145 -8.23 11.23 -9.86
N LYS A 146 -8.69 11.05 -8.61
CA LYS A 146 -7.92 11.32 -7.39
C LYS A 146 -7.33 10.08 -6.74
N LEU A 147 -7.73 8.87 -7.17
CA LEU A 147 -7.35 7.61 -6.52
C LEU A 147 -5.82 7.47 -6.40
N GLY A 148 -5.08 7.77 -7.46
CA GLY A 148 -3.61 7.73 -7.43
C GLY A 148 -2.96 8.79 -6.56
N SER A 149 -3.63 9.93 -6.40
CA SER A 149 -3.18 10.92 -5.44
C SER A 149 -3.32 10.39 -4.02
N TYR A 150 -4.43 9.74 -3.69
CA TYR A 150 -4.64 9.14 -2.37
C TYR A 150 -3.65 8.02 -2.08
N ILE A 151 -3.44 7.10 -3.02
CA ILE A 151 -2.48 6.02 -2.85
C ILE A 151 -1.06 6.56 -2.64
N ARG A 152 -0.64 7.57 -3.41
CA ARG A 152 0.68 8.20 -3.24
C ARG A 152 0.81 8.96 -1.93
N GLN A 153 -0.22 9.71 -1.53
CA GLN A 153 -0.24 10.43 -0.24
C GLN A 153 -0.10 9.47 0.92
N LEU A 154 -0.87 8.37 0.91
CA LEU A 154 -0.79 7.35 1.95
C LEU A 154 0.57 6.64 1.95
N GLY A 155 1.03 6.23 0.77
CA GLY A 155 2.32 5.56 0.62
C GLY A 155 3.48 6.43 1.12
N SER A 156 3.50 7.72 0.76
CA SER A 156 4.51 8.66 1.23
C SER A 156 4.45 8.91 2.74
N ALA A 157 3.26 8.95 3.33
CA ALA A 157 3.10 9.13 4.77
C ALA A 157 3.50 7.88 5.57
N ILE A 158 3.35 6.69 4.98
CA ILE A 158 3.86 5.43 5.56
C ILE A 158 5.38 5.40 5.49
N ASP A 159 5.94 5.75 4.34
CA ASP A 159 7.38 5.79 4.07
C ASP A 159 8.12 6.67 5.08
N GLN A 160 7.67 7.91 5.28
CA GLN A 160 8.20 8.86 6.26
C GLN A 160 8.18 8.36 7.72
N ARG A 161 7.39 7.32 8.02
CA ARG A 161 7.28 6.74 9.37
C ARG A 161 8.11 5.48 9.56
N LEU A 162 8.55 4.86 8.47
CA LEU A 162 9.29 3.61 8.47
C LEU A 162 10.75 3.78 8.03
N ASP A 163 11.11 4.93 7.45
CA ASP A 163 12.47 5.46 7.32
C ASP A 163 13.07 5.89 8.68
#